data_AF-A0A5N8YTE0-F1
#
_entry.id   AF-A0A5N8YTE0-F1
#
_cell.length_a   1.000
_cell.length_b   1.000
_cell.length_c   1.000
_cell.angle_alpha   90.00
_cell.angle_beta   90.00
_cell.angle_gamma   90.00
#
_symmetry.space_group_name_H-M   'P 1'
#
loop_
_entity.id
_entity.type
_entity.pdbx_description
1 polymer ?
#
loop_
_entity_poly.entity_id
_entity_poly.type
_entity_poly.pdbx_seq_one_letter_code
_entity_poly.pdbx_strand_id
1 'polypeptide(L)'
;MMIQPHYLELLNTIAIQEREAGIFLQEWAQKTNNDVLRANLALVARRETSHYEIFNRRIEELGFTLEDRTIPELVERKKIFSSDLSDTEKNAWRKTRMSKQKGHSIRDKYVAAASDETVDLLTRSLLRWFADVEEDSTDILNQSVI
;
A
#
# COMPACT_ATOMS: atom_id res chain seq x y z
N MET A 1 16.02 28.07 -4.25
CA MET A 1 14.77 27.72 -3.55
C MET A 1 14.25 26.46 -4.21
N MET A 2 14.14 25.34 -3.48
CA MET A 2 13.57 24.11 -4.04
C MET A 2 12.06 24.30 -4.17
N ILE A 3 11.50 24.08 -5.36
CA ILE A 3 10.06 24.16 -5.58
C ILE A 3 9.48 22.80 -5.21
N GLN A 4 8.52 22.78 -4.28
CA GLN A 4 7.85 21.56 -3.87
C GLN A 4 7.11 20.92 -5.06
N PRO A 5 7.42 19.66 -5.42
CA PRO A 5 6.69 18.97 -6.47
C PRO A 5 5.23 18.78 -6.07
N HIS A 6 4.30 19.01 -7.00
CA HIS A 6 2.86 18.89 -6.73
C HIS A 6 2.43 17.47 -6.33
N TYR A 7 3.25 16.46 -6.68
CA TYR A 7 3.04 15.05 -6.36
C TYR A 7 3.71 14.61 -5.06
N LEU A 8 4.43 15.47 -4.33
CA LEU A 8 5.12 15.09 -3.09
C LEU A 8 4.14 14.51 -2.04
N GLU A 9 2.97 15.13 -1.92
CA GLU A 9 1.91 14.71 -1.01
C GLU A 9 1.34 13.32 -1.35
N LEU A 10 1.31 12.97 -2.64
CA LEU A 10 0.96 11.64 -3.08
C LEU A 10 2.01 10.61 -2.63
N LEU A 11 3.30 10.93 -2.77
CA LEU A 11 4.39 10.04 -2.33
C LEU A 11 4.37 9.83 -0.81
N ASN A 12 4.20 10.91 -0.03
CA ASN A 12 4.03 10.82 1.43
C ASN A 12 2.86 9.89 1.78
N THR A 13 1.73 10.07 1.11
CA THR A 13 0.53 9.25 1.34
C THR A 13 0.79 7.78 1.05
N ILE A 14 1.42 7.45 -0.09
CA ILE A 14 1.75 6.07 -0.44
C ILE A 14 2.69 5.49 0.62
N ALA A 15 3.84 6.12 0.88
CA ALA A 15 4.82 5.61 1.84
C ALA A 15 4.21 5.26 3.21
N ILE A 16 3.34 6.11 3.75
CA ILE A 16 2.68 5.87 5.05
C ILE A 16 1.69 4.69 4.96
N GLN A 17 0.90 4.61 3.88
CA GLN A 17 -0.04 3.50 3.70
C GLN A 17 0.67 2.16 3.59
N GLU A 18 1.75 2.10 2.80
CA GLU A 18 2.57 0.92 2.58
C GLU A 18 3.26 0.47 3.88
N ARG A 19 3.79 1.41 4.67
CA ARG A 19 4.41 1.13 5.98
C ARG A 19 3.43 0.41 6.91
N GLU A 20 2.24 0.97 7.08
CA GLU A 20 1.22 0.36 7.95
C GLU A 20 0.71 -0.96 7.38
N ALA A 21 0.56 -1.06 6.06
CA ALA A 21 0.12 -2.28 5.39
C ALA A 21 1.07 -3.45 5.58
N GLY A 22 2.38 -3.22 5.46
CA GLY A 22 3.39 -4.21 5.80
C GLY A 22 3.21 -4.75 7.22
N ILE A 23 2.99 -3.88 8.20
CA ILE A 23 2.81 -4.25 9.60
C ILE A 23 1.57 -5.14 9.79
N PHE A 24 0.39 -4.67 9.39
CA PHE A 24 -0.84 -5.41 9.72
C PHE A 24 -1.02 -6.68 8.87
N LEU A 25 -0.46 -6.75 7.66
CA LEU A 25 -0.46 -8.00 6.88
C LEU A 25 0.50 -9.02 7.49
N GLN A 26 1.64 -8.58 8.01
CA GLN A 26 2.57 -9.45 8.72
C GLN A 26 1.96 -9.97 10.03
N GLU A 27 1.23 -9.14 10.77
CA GLU A 27 0.48 -9.56 11.96
C GLU A 27 -0.61 -10.59 11.62
N TRP A 28 -1.35 -10.38 10.52
CA TRP A 28 -2.33 -11.37 10.06
C TRP A 28 -1.64 -12.69 9.66
N ALA A 29 -0.51 -12.62 8.94
CA ALA A 29 0.27 -13.81 8.59
C ALA A 29 0.70 -14.62 9.84
N GLN A 30 1.01 -13.95 10.95
CA GLN A 30 1.39 -14.61 12.20
C GLN A 30 0.21 -15.28 12.93
N LYS A 31 -1.03 -14.84 12.67
CA LYS A 31 -2.24 -15.34 13.35
C LYS A 31 -3.00 -16.42 12.60
N THR A 32 -2.96 -16.44 11.27
CA THR A 32 -3.71 -17.43 10.48
C THR A 32 -3.21 -18.86 10.77
N ASN A 33 -4.07 -19.87 10.60
CA ASN A 33 -3.69 -21.29 10.60
C ASN A 33 -3.59 -21.88 9.17
N ASN A 34 -3.87 -21.08 8.13
CA ASN A 34 -3.80 -21.49 6.73
C ASN A 34 -2.41 -21.17 6.18
N ASP A 35 -1.62 -22.20 5.86
CA ASP A 35 -0.24 -22.01 5.43
C ASP A 35 -0.10 -21.34 4.05
N VAL A 36 -1.07 -21.54 3.15
CA VAL A 36 -1.09 -20.84 1.85
C VAL A 36 -1.35 -19.36 2.08
N LEU A 37 -2.36 -19.03 2.89
CA LEU A 37 -2.67 -17.64 3.25
C LEU A 37 -1.48 -16.99 3.98
N ARG A 38 -0.84 -17.71 4.91
CA ARG A 38 0.34 -17.24 5.63
C ARG A 38 1.47 -16.87 4.67
N ALA A 39 1.80 -17.75 3.73
CA ALA A 39 2.87 -17.51 2.76
C ALA A 39 2.58 -16.29 1.88
N ASN A 40 1.34 -16.18 1.42
CA ASN A 40 0.89 -15.07 0.57
C ASN A 40 0.86 -13.74 1.33
N LEU A 41 0.29 -13.69 2.53
CA LEU A 41 0.31 -12.51 3.39
C LEU A 41 1.73 -12.07 3.71
N ALA A 42 2.63 -13.01 4.04
CA ALA A 42 4.02 -12.70 4.34
C ALA A 42 4.78 -12.17 3.11
N LEU A 43 4.47 -12.67 1.91
CA LEU A 43 5.03 -12.14 0.67
C LEU A 43 4.56 -10.71 0.42
N VAL A 44 3.24 -10.46 0.49
CA VAL A 44 2.70 -9.12 0.27
C VAL A 44 3.20 -8.15 1.33
N ALA A 45 3.22 -8.53 2.62
CA ALA A 45 3.77 -7.70 3.69
C ALA A 45 5.22 -7.24 3.43
N ARG A 46 6.06 -8.10 2.86
CA ARG A 46 7.43 -7.73 2.45
C ARG A 46 7.44 -6.74 1.29
N ARG A 47 6.51 -6.86 0.34
CA ARG A 47 6.37 -5.89 -0.76
C ARG A 47 5.96 -4.52 -0.24
N GLU A 48 4.92 -4.44 0.59
CA GLU A 48 4.48 -3.17 1.20
C GLU A 48 5.63 -2.51 1.99
N THR A 49 6.40 -3.30 2.75
CA THR A 49 7.57 -2.78 3.48
C THR A 49 8.63 -2.23 2.52
N SER A 50 8.89 -2.93 1.42
CA SER A 50 9.84 -2.49 0.38
C SER A 50 9.33 -1.24 -0.35
N HIS A 51 8.02 -1.16 -0.61
CA HIS A 51 7.40 0.02 -1.22
C HIS A 51 7.60 1.24 -0.32
N TYR A 52 7.32 1.12 0.98
CA TYR A 52 7.60 2.19 1.95
C TYR A 52 9.05 2.67 1.86
N GLU A 53 10.02 1.77 1.91
CA GLU A 53 11.44 2.12 1.86
C GLU A 53 11.81 2.85 0.55
N ILE A 54 11.31 2.36 -0.59
CA ILE A 54 11.59 2.94 -1.91
C ILE A 54 10.94 4.32 -2.06
N PHE A 55 9.69 4.49 -1.62
CA PHE A 55 9.01 5.78 -1.67
C PHE A 55 9.63 6.79 -0.69
N ASN A 56 9.99 6.36 0.53
CA ASN A 56 10.71 7.21 1.47
C ASN A 56 12.05 7.69 0.87
N ARG A 57 12.83 6.77 0.29
CA ARG A 57 14.06 7.12 -0.42
C ARG A 57 13.79 8.09 -1.58
N ARG A 58 12.72 7.89 -2.37
CA ARG A 58 12.39 8.80 -3.47
C ARG A 58 12.07 10.22 -2.98
N ILE A 59 11.39 10.35 -1.84
CA ILE A 59 11.12 11.63 -1.19
C ILE A 59 12.45 12.32 -0.79
N GLU A 60 13.39 11.56 -0.23
CA GLU A 60 14.74 12.05 0.13
C GLU A 60 15.54 12.50 -1.11
N GLU A 61 15.49 11.74 -2.20
CA GLU A 61 16.14 12.08 -3.47
C GLU A 61 15.58 13.36 -4.12
N LEU A 62 14.32 13.71 -3.82
CA LEU A 62 13.70 14.97 -4.23
C LEU A 62 14.09 16.16 -3.33
N GLY A 63 14.84 15.91 -2.25
CA GLY A 63 15.28 16.93 -1.29
C GLY A 63 14.29 17.19 -0.16
N PHE A 64 13.36 16.26 0.09
CA PHE A 64 12.35 16.37 1.15
C PHE A 64 12.52 15.26 2.19
N THR A 65 11.76 15.33 3.28
CA THR A 65 11.67 14.27 4.29
C THR A 65 10.23 13.81 4.36
N LEU A 66 10.03 12.51 4.59
CA LEU A 66 8.68 11.96 4.78
C LEU A 66 7.95 12.71 5.89
N GLU A 67 6.76 13.20 5.57
CA GLU A 67 5.88 13.83 6.54
C GLU A 67 5.22 12.76 7.41
N ASP A 68 5.70 12.60 8.64
CA ASP A 68 5.07 11.63 9.54
C ASP A 68 3.71 12.14 10.02
N ARG A 69 2.65 11.40 9.68
CA ARG A 69 1.27 11.73 10.04
C ARG A 69 0.43 10.48 10.19
N THR A 70 -0.60 10.59 11.02
CA THR A 70 -1.60 9.54 11.16
C THR A 70 -2.67 9.68 10.08
N ILE A 71 -2.90 8.62 9.32
CA ILE A 71 -4.05 8.52 8.40
C ILE A 71 -5.16 7.77 9.17
N PRO A 72 -6.29 8.41 9.53
CA PRO A 72 -7.34 7.78 10.35
C PRO A 72 -7.85 6.46 9.77
N GLU A 73 -7.89 6.39 8.44
CA GLU A 73 -8.27 5.21 7.68
C GLU A 73 -7.41 3.96 8.03
N LEU A 74 -6.12 4.15 8.30
CA LEU A 74 -5.18 3.07 8.64
C LEU A 74 -5.39 2.54 10.05
N VAL A 75 -5.85 3.39 10.98
CA VAL A 75 -6.17 2.98 12.35
C VAL A 75 -7.29 1.94 12.37
N GLU A 76 -8.31 2.12 11.53
CA GLU A 76 -9.40 1.15 11.38
C GLU A 76 -8.89 -0.17 10.76
N ARG A 77 -8.10 -0.10 9.69
CA ARG A 77 -7.51 -1.28 9.02
C ARG A 77 -6.69 -2.11 10.01
N LYS A 78 -5.81 -1.45 10.77
CA LYS A 78 -4.98 -2.10 11.78
C LYS A 78 -5.83 -2.85 12.81
N LYS A 79 -6.89 -2.22 13.33
CA LYS A 79 -7.81 -2.88 14.28
C LYS A 79 -8.41 -4.16 13.72
N ILE A 80 -8.86 -4.16 12.46
CA ILE A 80 -9.46 -5.34 11.83
C ILE A 80 -8.43 -6.45 11.62
N PHE A 81 -7.30 -6.16 10.98
CA PHE A 81 -6.32 -7.21 10.63
C PHE A 81 -5.57 -7.76 11.85
N SER A 82 -5.39 -6.94 12.89
CA SER A 82 -4.81 -7.35 14.18
C SER A 82 -5.81 -8.06 15.11
N SER A 83 -7.11 -8.06 14.80
CA SER A 83 -8.12 -8.69 15.65
C SER A 83 -8.07 -10.22 15.62
N ASP A 84 -8.92 -10.84 16.44
CA ASP A 84 -9.12 -12.30 16.45
C ASP A 84 -10.28 -12.75 15.54
N LEU A 85 -10.74 -11.87 14.64
CA LEU A 85 -11.63 -12.24 13.55
C LEU A 85 -10.99 -13.35 12.71
N SER A 86 -11.85 -14.23 12.17
CA SER A 86 -11.43 -15.28 11.26
C SER A 86 -10.85 -14.71 9.95
N ASP A 87 -10.07 -15.54 9.26
CA ASP A 87 -9.50 -15.18 7.97
C ASP A 87 -10.59 -14.81 6.95
N THR A 88 -11.75 -15.49 7.00
CA THR A 88 -12.89 -15.23 6.10
C THR A 88 -13.50 -13.87 6.38
N GLU A 89 -13.69 -13.50 7.67
CA GLU A 89 -14.22 -12.19 8.07
C GLU A 89 -13.27 -11.06 7.67
N LYS A 90 -11.96 -11.21 7.90
CA LYS A 90 -10.95 -10.23 7.48
C LYS A 90 -10.92 -10.06 5.96
N ASN A 91 -11.00 -11.16 5.21
CA ASN A 91 -11.02 -11.11 3.74
C ASN A 91 -12.32 -10.50 3.20
N ALA A 92 -13.48 -10.83 3.80
CA ALA A 92 -14.77 -10.24 3.43
C ALA A 92 -14.77 -8.71 3.68
N TRP A 93 -14.20 -8.27 4.81
CA TRP A 93 -14.01 -6.86 5.10
C TRP A 93 -13.11 -6.17 4.06
N ARG A 94 -11.96 -6.77 3.74
CA ARG A 94 -11.02 -6.29 2.70
C ARG A 94 -11.75 -6.13 1.35
N LYS A 95 -12.44 -7.16 0.87
CA LYS A 95 -13.16 -7.15 -0.41
C LYS A 95 -14.28 -6.09 -0.44
N THR A 96 -15.03 -5.95 0.66
CA THR A 96 -16.10 -4.93 0.80
C THR A 96 -15.53 -3.52 0.75
N ARG A 97 -14.34 -3.30 1.32
CA ARG A 97 -13.69 -1.99 1.28
C ARG A 97 -13.18 -1.66 -0.12
N MET A 98 -12.52 -2.61 -0.78
CA MET A 98 -12.05 -2.45 -2.16
C MET A 98 -13.19 -2.12 -3.13
N SER A 99 -14.37 -2.74 -2.96
CA SER A 99 -15.53 -2.44 -3.81
C SER A 99 -16.09 -1.03 -3.59
N LYS A 100 -16.08 -0.53 -2.35
CA LYS A 100 -16.54 0.82 -1.99
C LYS A 100 -15.59 1.94 -2.46
N GLN A 101 -14.33 1.64 -2.72
CA GLN A 101 -13.32 2.63 -3.13
C GLN A 101 -13.22 2.85 -4.66
N LYS A 102 -14.04 2.16 -5.47
CA LYS A 102 -14.06 2.35 -6.93
C LYS A 102 -14.38 3.81 -7.28
N GLY A 103 -13.45 4.49 -7.95
CA GLY A 103 -13.65 5.82 -8.56
C GLY A 103 -12.92 6.99 -7.89
N HIS A 104 -12.32 6.82 -6.71
CA HIS A 104 -11.54 7.85 -6.01
C HIS A 104 -10.39 7.26 -5.17
N SER A 105 -9.87 6.11 -5.56
CA SER A 105 -8.85 5.40 -4.78
C SER A 105 -7.48 6.07 -4.89
N ILE A 106 -6.59 5.78 -3.94
CA ILE A 106 -5.17 6.17 -4.05
C ILE A 106 -4.53 5.59 -5.33
N ARG A 107 -5.02 4.42 -5.77
CA ARG A 107 -4.63 3.79 -7.04
C ARG A 107 -4.91 4.65 -8.25
N ASP A 108 -6.10 5.22 -8.33
CA ASP A 108 -6.45 6.11 -9.44
C ASP A 108 -5.49 7.32 -9.49
N LYS A 109 -5.07 7.83 -8.32
CA LYS A 109 -4.12 8.95 -8.23
C LYS A 109 -2.71 8.57 -8.67
N TYR A 110 -2.16 7.44 -8.23
CA TYR A 110 -0.81 7.05 -8.64
C TYR A 110 -0.74 6.59 -10.11
N VAL A 111 -1.81 5.99 -10.64
CA VAL A 111 -1.89 5.63 -12.07
C VAL A 111 -1.94 6.89 -12.94
N ALA A 112 -2.71 7.90 -12.53
CA ALA A 112 -2.75 9.18 -13.21
C ALA A 112 -1.37 9.87 -13.16
N ALA A 113 -0.74 9.94 -11.99
CA ALA A 113 0.58 10.54 -11.81
C ALA A 113 1.69 9.81 -12.60
N ALA A 114 1.61 8.49 -12.78
CA ALA A 114 2.55 7.75 -13.64
C ALA A 114 2.48 8.19 -15.13
N SER A 115 1.33 8.71 -15.55
CA SER A 115 1.10 9.17 -16.94
C SER A 115 1.23 10.68 -17.11
N ASP A 116 1.30 11.45 -16.02
CA ASP A 116 1.42 12.91 -16.02
C ASP A 116 2.85 13.35 -16.37
N GLU A 117 3.00 14.07 -17.48
CA GLU A 117 4.31 14.54 -17.97
C GLU A 117 4.93 15.65 -17.11
N THR A 118 4.16 16.24 -16.19
CA THR A 118 4.69 17.22 -15.22
C THR A 118 5.33 16.56 -14.00
N VAL A 119 5.19 15.23 -13.85
CA VAL A 119 5.92 14.41 -12.88
C VAL A 119 7.26 14.01 -13.49
N ASP A 120 8.33 14.04 -12.69
CA ASP A 120 9.65 13.65 -13.19
C ASP A 120 9.70 12.19 -13.64
N LEU A 121 10.55 11.87 -14.62
CA LEU A 121 10.60 10.56 -15.26
C LEU A 121 10.85 9.42 -14.27
N LEU A 122 11.73 9.60 -13.28
CA LEU A 122 12.06 8.55 -12.32
C LEU A 122 10.87 8.26 -11.40
N THR A 123 10.17 9.30 -10.92
CA THR A 123 8.95 9.14 -10.13
C THR A 123 7.83 8.48 -10.95
N ARG A 124 7.66 8.83 -12.23
CA ARG A 124 6.69 8.16 -13.11
C ARG A 124 6.97 6.67 -13.29
N SER A 125 8.23 6.31 -13.52
CA SER A 125 8.65 4.91 -13.63
C SER A 125 8.41 4.14 -12.34
N LEU A 126 8.72 4.75 -11.18
CA LEU A 126 8.43 4.17 -9.87
C LEU A 126 6.94 3.91 -9.68
N LEU A 127 6.09 4.90 -9.96
CA LEU A 127 4.64 4.77 -9.79
C LEU A 127 4.03 3.71 -10.72
N ARG A 128 4.56 3.55 -11.94
CA ARG A 128 4.13 2.49 -12.86
C ARG A 128 4.52 1.10 -12.34
N TRP A 129 5.78 0.92 -11.94
CA TRP A 129 6.23 -0.34 -11.33
C TRP A 129 5.41 -0.68 -10.08
N PHE A 130 5.18 0.31 -9.21
CA PHE A 130 4.36 0.15 -8.03
C PHE A 130 2.93 -0.30 -8.38
N ALA A 131 2.30 0.33 -9.38
CA ALA A 131 0.97 -0.06 -9.83
C ALA A 131 0.90 -1.53 -10.30
N ASP A 132 1.91 -2.00 -11.03
CA ASP A 132 1.98 -3.38 -11.52
C ASP A 132 2.16 -4.36 -10.35
N VAL A 133 3.00 -4.03 -9.36
CA VAL A 133 3.22 -4.86 -8.17
C VAL A 133 1.97 -4.90 -7.27
N GLU A 134 1.25 -3.80 -7.13
CA GLU A 134 -0.01 -3.73 -6.37
C GLU A 134 -1.12 -4.61 -6.95
N GLU A 135 -1.19 -4.67 -8.28
CA GLU A 135 -2.12 -5.56 -8.98
C GLU A 135 -1.76 -7.03 -8.75
N ASP A 136 -0.48 -7.40 -8.91
CA ASP A 136 0.00 -8.75 -8.63
C ASP A 136 -0.18 -9.16 -7.16
N SER A 137 0.11 -8.26 -6.21
CA SER A 137 -0.15 -8.48 -4.76
C SER A 137 -1.63 -8.71 -4.48
N THR A 138 -2.52 -7.98 -5.17
CA THR A 138 -3.96 -8.18 -5.06
C THR A 138 -4.38 -9.56 -5.54
N ASP A 139 -3.83 -10.01 -6.67
CA ASP A 139 -4.12 -11.33 -7.24
C ASP A 139 -3.64 -12.46 -6.34
N ILE A 140 -2.42 -12.35 -5.78
CA ILE A 140 -1.88 -13.30 -4.78
C ILE A 140 -2.83 -13.44 -3.58
N LEU A 141 -3.33 -12.33 -3.04
CA LEU A 141 -4.27 -12.37 -1.91
C LEU A 141 -5.64 -12.94 -2.31
N ASN A 142 -6.09 -12.73 -3.54
CA ASN A 142 -7.36 -13.27 -4.02
C ASN A 142 -7.30 -14.79 -4.30
N GLN A 143 -6.13 -15.30 -4.69
CA GLN A 143 -5.87 -16.74 -4.88
C GLN A 143 -5.69 -17.51 -3.57
N SER A 144 -5.49 -16.79 -2.45
CA SER A 144 -5.50 -17.38 -1.13
C SER A 144 -6.93 -17.82 -0.82
N VAL A 145 -7.29 -19.06 -1.17
CA VAL A 145 -8.61 -19.63 -0.88
C VAL A 145 -8.79 -19.64 0.63
N ILE A 146 -9.77 -18.86 1.10
CA ILE A 146 -10.29 -18.86 2.47
C ILE A 146 -11.78 -19.14 2.37
#